data_AF-A0A1V5JR17-F1
#
_entry.id   AF-A0A1V5JR17-F1
#
_cell.length_a   1.000
_cell.length_b   1.000
_cell.length_c   1.000
_cell.angle_alpha   90.00
_cell.angle_beta   90.00
_cell.angle_gamma   90.00
#
_symmetry.space_group_name_H-M   'P 1'
#
loop_
_entity.id
_entity.type
_entity.pdbx_description
1 polymer ?
#
loop_
_entity_poly.entity_id
_entity_poly.type
_entity_poly.pdbx_seq_one_letter_code
_entity_poly.pdbx_strand_id
1 'polypeptide(L)'
;MQLLRAIPNSRFIASQLKMPYLKLFFGVMLAGWQTQRQLAYMANAFDAIGRATQAGDIEKGWLTVGQVTGLIHDIPTVAELMERMINQAAAVAGDLNVKLQG
;
A
#
# COMPACT_ATOMS: atom_id res chain seq x y z
N MET A 1 9.69 11.61 18.52
CA MET A 1 9.75 10.23 19.04
C MET A 1 9.79 9.13 17.96
N GLN A 2 9.08 9.27 16.83
CA GLN A 2 9.02 8.23 15.79
C GLN A 2 10.37 7.90 15.13
N LEU A 3 11.25 8.89 14.98
CA LEU A 3 12.63 8.67 14.52
C LEU A 3 13.38 7.68 15.42
N LEU A 4 13.28 7.85 16.74
CA LEU A 4 13.94 6.97 17.71
C LEU A 4 13.31 5.57 17.72
N ARG A 5 11.98 5.48 17.57
CA ARG A 5 11.27 4.19 17.46
C ARG A 5 11.61 3.43 16.17
N ALA A 6 12.01 4.14 15.13
CA ALA A 6 12.44 3.52 13.88
C ALA A 6 13.85 2.91 13.98
N ILE A 7 14.69 3.33 14.94
CA ILE A 7 16.08 2.83 15.06
C ILE A 7 16.13 1.31 15.31
N PRO A 8 15.41 0.73 16.29
CA PRO A 8 15.40 -0.73 16.49
C PRO A 8 14.92 -1.49 15.26
N ASN A 9 13.90 -0.97 14.57
CA ASN A 9 13.29 -1.60 13.40
C ASN A 9 14.07 -1.36 12.10
N SER A 10 14.98 -0.39 12.06
CA SER A 10 15.68 0.05 10.84
C SER A 10 16.53 -1.05 10.19
N ARG A 11 17.06 -2.00 10.98
CA ARG A 11 17.78 -3.17 10.45
C ARG A 11 16.86 -4.13 9.69
N PHE A 12 15.67 -4.36 10.22
CA PHE A 12 14.64 -5.15 9.55
C PHE A 12 14.17 -4.44 8.27
N ILE A 13 14.00 -3.13 8.30
CA ILE A 13 13.66 -2.36 7.09
C ILE A 13 14.75 -2.47 6.02
N ALA A 14 16.02 -2.42 6.42
CA ALA A 14 17.13 -2.61 5.48
C ALA A 14 17.08 -3.98 4.77
N SER A 15 16.69 -5.05 5.49
CA SER A 15 16.53 -6.38 4.87
C SER A 15 15.31 -6.45 3.95
N GLN A 16 14.19 -5.82 4.32
CA GLN A 16 13.00 -5.71 3.47
C GLN A 16 13.28 -4.94 2.17
N LEU A 17 14.06 -3.86 2.25
CA LEU A 17 14.50 -3.05 1.11
C LEU A 17 15.67 -3.68 0.33
N LYS A 18 16.17 -4.86 0.75
CA LYS A 18 17.35 -5.53 0.17
C LYS A 18 18.57 -4.60 0.05
N MET A 19 18.76 -3.71 1.03
CA MET A 19 19.82 -2.71 1.05
C MET A 19 20.78 -2.95 2.23
N PRO A 20 22.10 -2.76 2.07
CA PRO A 20 23.02 -2.74 3.20
C PRO A 20 22.63 -1.68 4.24
N TYR A 21 22.55 -2.08 5.52
CA TYR A 21 22.09 -1.23 6.61
C TYR A 21 22.81 0.13 6.68
N LEU A 22 24.14 0.13 6.52
CA LEU A 22 24.93 1.37 6.56
C LEU A 22 24.56 2.33 5.42
N LYS A 23 24.30 1.81 4.21
CA LYS A 23 23.88 2.64 3.07
C LYS A 23 22.52 3.28 3.34
N LEU A 24 21.58 2.51 3.89
CA LEU A 24 20.27 3.03 4.27
C LEU A 24 20.41 4.11 5.37
N PHE A 25 21.19 3.84 6.41
CA PHE A 25 21.39 4.75 7.53
C PHE A 25 21.95 6.11 7.07
N PHE A 26 23.05 6.11 6.31
CA PHE A 26 23.62 7.34 5.79
C PHE A 26 22.71 8.02 4.76
N GLY A 27 22.01 7.24 3.92
CA GLY A 27 21.02 7.78 2.98
C GLY A 27 19.91 8.53 3.69
N VAL A 28 19.37 7.99 4.78
CA VAL A 28 18.36 8.65 5.62
C VAL A 28 18.94 9.91 6.26
N MET A 29 20.13 9.83 6.86
CA MET A 29 20.78 10.99 7.49
C MET A 29 21.01 12.17 6.52
N LEU A 30 21.25 11.88 5.24
CA LEU A 30 21.46 12.90 4.20
C LEU A 30 20.17 13.37 3.52
N ALA A 31 19.02 12.70 3.72
CA ALA A 31 17.77 12.98 3.01
C ALA A 31 17.00 14.24 3.48
N GLY A 32 17.51 14.94 4.49
CA GLY A 32 16.85 16.10 5.10
C GLY A 32 15.72 15.74 6.08
N TRP A 33 15.36 16.68 6.95
CA TRP A 33 14.48 16.45 8.11
C TRP A 33 13.09 15.92 7.75
N GLN A 34 12.45 16.51 6.73
CA GLN A 34 11.10 16.10 6.32
C GLN A 34 11.08 14.65 5.83
N THR A 35 12.04 14.29 4.98
CA THR A 35 12.19 12.95 4.41
C THR A 35 12.56 11.94 5.49
N GLN A 36 13.50 12.26 6.39
CA GLN A 36 13.85 11.43 7.53
C GLN A 36 12.64 11.09 8.38
N ARG A 37 11.82 12.09 8.69
CA ARG A 37 10.59 11.91 9.47
C ARG A 37 9.64 10.96 8.74
N GLN A 38 9.40 11.19 7.46
CA GLN A 38 8.48 10.36 6.65
C GLN A 38 8.96 8.90 6.56
N LEU A 39 10.26 8.69 6.35
CA LEU A 39 10.88 7.36 6.33
C LEU A 39 10.78 6.67 7.69
N ALA A 40 10.94 7.40 8.80
CA ALA A 40 10.74 6.84 10.14
C ALA A 40 9.28 6.40 10.39
N TYR A 41 8.28 7.15 9.89
CA TYR A 41 6.88 6.71 9.95
C TYR A 41 6.64 5.45 9.13
N MET A 42 7.15 5.40 7.90
CA MET A 42 7.03 4.19 7.06
C MET A 42 7.70 2.98 7.71
N ALA A 43 8.92 3.16 8.24
CA ALA A 43 9.67 2.10 8.91
C ALA A 43 8.88 1.49 10.09
N ASN A 44 8.17 2.33 10.85
CA ASN A 44 7.37 1.86 11.97
C ASN A 44 6.06 1.19 11.53
N ALA A 45 5.49 1.57 10.38
CA ALA A 45 4.26 0.99 9.85
C ALA A 45 4.49 -0.33 9.08
N PHE A 46 5.69 -0.54 8.52
CA PHE A 46 5.98 -1.65 7.63
C PHE A 46 5.74 -3.03 8.25
N ASP A 47 6.10 -3.20 9.54
CA ASP A 47 5.86 -4.46 10.27
C ASP A 47 4.36 -4.75 10.39
N ALA A 48 3.54 -3.76 10.78
CA ALA A 48 2.10 -3.93 10.91
C ALA A 48 1.44 -4.26 9.56
N ILE A 49 1.87 -3.63 8.46
CA ILE A 49 1.38 -3.95 7.11
C ILE A 49 1.77 -5.38 6.72
N GLY A 50 3.02 -5.79 6.99
CA GLY A 50 3.49 -7.15 6.71
C GLY A 50 2.70 -8.21 7.47
N ARG A 51 2.37 -7.96 8.74
CA ARG A 51 1.53 -8.86 9.56
C ARG A 51 0.18 -9.15 8.90
N ALA A 52 -0.53 -8.12 8.44
CA ALA A 52 -1.81 -8.32 7.78
C ALA A 52 -1.68 -8.97 6.40
N THR A 53 -0.75 -8.47 5.57
CA THR A 53 -0.68 -8.82 4.13
C THR A 53 0.05 -10.13 3.84
N GLN A 54 1.04 -10.50 4.65
CA GLN A 54 1.88 -11.69 4.42
C GLN A 54 1.57 -12.80 5.43
N ALA A 55 1.36 -12.46 6.70
CA ALA A 55 1.09 -13.43 7.76
C ALA A 55 -0.41 -13.65 8.02
N GLY A 56 -1.29 -12.85 7.42
CA GLY A 56 -2.74 -12.95 7.60
C GLY A 56 -3.24 -12.55 9.00
N ASP A 57 -2.43 -11.85 9.80
CA ASP A 57 -2.80 -11.39 11.14
C ASP A 57 -3.65 -10.11 11.03
N ILE A 58 -4.97 -10.31 11.06
CA ILE A 58 -5.97 -9.23 10.97
C ILE A 58 -6.26 -8.55 12.31
N GLU A 59 -5.73 -9.04 13.43
CA GLU A 59 -5.93 -8.45 14.76
C GLU A 59 -4.86 -7.41 15.08
N LYS A 60 -3.60 -7.73 14.78
CA LYS A 60 -2.44 -6.87 15.09
C LYS A 60 -1.83 -6.24 13.85
N GLY A 61 -2.21 -6.70 12.66
CA GLY A 61 -1.76 -6.15 11.39
C GLY A 61 -2.64 -5.00 10.89
N TRP A 62 -2.09 -4.21 9.98
CA TRP A 62 -2.79 -3.11 9.32
C TRP A 62 -3.01 -3.44 7.85
N LEU A 63 -4.25 -3.79 7.50
CA LEU A 63 -4.64 -4.01 6.12
C LEU A 63 -4.98 -2.66 5.48
N THR A 64 -4.07 -2.12 4.68
CA THR A 64 -4.23 -0.81 4.05
C THR A 64 -5.11 -0.92 2.80
N VAL A 65 -6.42 -0.80 2.98
CA VAL A 65 -7.40 -0.88 1.90
C VAL A 65 -8.34 0.33 1.89
N GLY A 66 -8.92 0.62 0.72
CA GLY A 66 -9.92 1.69 0.58
C GLY A 66 -11.34 1.21 0.92
N GLN A 67 -12.27 2.16 1.04
CA GLN A 67 -13.69 1.87 1.28
C GLN A 67 -14.32 0.99 0.20
N VAL A 68 -13.81 1.07 -1.04
CA VAL A 68 -14.23 0.23 -2.17
C VAL A 68 -14.17 -1.27 -1.88
N THR A 69 -13.36 -1.70 -0.91
CA THR A 69 -13.26 -3.10 -0.49
C THR A 69 -14.61 -3.68 -0.06
N GLY A 70 -15.51 -2.87 0.50
CA GLY A 70 -16.86 -3.32 0.88
C GLY A 70 -17.74 -3.71 -0.32
N LEU A 71 -17.35 -3.34 -1.54
CA LEU A 71 -18.04 -3.67 -2.80
C LEU A 71 -17.43 -4.89 -3.50
N ILE A 72 -16.34 -5.45 -2.98
CA ILE A 72 -15.67 -6.62 -3.56
C ILE A 72 -16.33 -7.88 -2.97
N HIS A 73 -16.91 -8.72 -3.83
CA HIS A 73 -17.68 -9.90 -3.43
C HIS A 73 -17.18 -11.21 -4.06
N ASP A 74 -16.10 -11.14 -4.83
CA ASP A 74 -15.52 -12.26 -5.56
C ASP A 74 -13.99 -12.12 -5.67
N ILE A 75 -13.33 -13.20 -6.13
CA ILE A 75 -11.89 -13.25 -6.36
C ILE A 75 -11.67 -13.79 -7.79
N PRO A 76 -11.80 -12.95 -8.82
CA PRO A 76 -11.60 -13.36 -10.22
C PRO A 76 -10.10 -13.49 -10.56
N THR A 77 -9.81 -14.11 -11.70
CA THR A 77 -8.49 -13.96 -12.33
C THR A 77 -8.27 -12.53 -12.79
N VAL A 78 -7.00 -12.15 -13.02
CA VAL A 78 -6.66 -10.81 -13.54
C VAL A 78 -7.32 -10.57 -14.90
N ALA A 79 -7.38 -11.59 -15.77
CA ALA A 79 -7.99 -11.46 -17.10
C ALA A 79 -9.50 -11.16 -17.00
N GLU A 80 -10.22 -11.96 -16.20
CA GLU A 80 -11.66 -11.77 -15.99
C GLU A 80 -11.97 -10.41 -15.34
N LEU A 81 -11.17 -9.98 -14.36
CA LEU A 81 -11.33 -8.68 -13.72
C LEU A 81 -11.22 -7.54 -14.74
N MET A 82 -10.16 -7.57 -15.55
CA MET A 82 -9.90 -6.53 -16.54
C MET A 82 -10.99 -6.50 -17.62
N GLU A 83 -11.39 -7.67 -18.14
CA GLU A 83 -12.45 -7.76 -19.14
C GLU A 83 -13.79 -7.23 -18.60
N ARG A 84 -14.17 -7.63 -17.38
CA ARG A 84 -15.39 -7.15 -16.72
C ARG A 84 -15.37 -5.64 -16.52
N MET A 85 -14.28 -5.08 -16.02
CA MET A 85 -14.16 -3.64 -15.78
C MET A 85 -14.33 -2.83 -17.07
N ILE A 86 -13.70 -3.26 -18.17
CA ILE A 86 -13.79 -2.57 -19.47
C ILE A 86 -15.23 -2.65 -20.02
N ASN A 87 -15.82 -3.84 -20.01
CA ASN A 87 -17.19 -4.04 -20.50
C ASN A 87 -18.22 -3.23 -19.69
N GLN A 88 -18.08 -3.20 -18.36
CA GLN A 88 -18.94 -2.40 -17.48
C GLN A 88 -18.78 -0.90 -17.74
N ALA A 89 -17.56 -0.40 -17.90
CA ALA A 89 -17.32 1.00 -18.20
C ALA A 89 -17.93 1.42 -19.54
N ALA A 90 -17.79 0.59 -20.59
CA ALA A 90 -18.38 0.84 -21.90
C ALA A 90 -19.92 0.84 -21.85
N ALA A 91 -20.53 -0.10 -21.12
CA ALA A 91 -21.98 -0.15 -20.94
C ALA A 91 -22.50 1.12 -20.24
N VAL A 92 -21.88 1.53 -19.13
CA VAL A 92 -22.26 2.74 -18.40
C VAL A 92 -22.10 4.00 -19.25
N ALA A 93 -21.03 4.12 -20.04
CA ALA A 93 -20.83 5.24 -20.95
C ALA A 93 -21.90 5.30 -22.05
N GLY A 94 -22.26 4.14 -22.62
CA GLY A 94 -23.34 4.02 -23.61
C GLY A 94 -24.69 4.44 -23.03
N ASP A 95 -25.05 3.91 -21.86
CA ASP A 95 -26.29 4.25 -21.15
C ASP A 95 -26.39 5.75 -20.83
N LEU A 96 -25.27 6.36 -20.41
CA LEU A 96 -25.21 7.79 -20.15
C LEU A 96 -25.44 8.59 -21.43
N ASN A 97 -24.82 8.21 -22.54
CA ASN A 97 -25.01 8.90 -23.81
C ASN A 97 -26.47 8.84 -24.30
N VAL A 98 -27.15 7.70 -24.13
CA VAL A 98 -28.59 7.56 -24.43
C VAL A 98 -29.42 8.50 -23.56
N LYS A 99 -29.15 8.55 -22.25
CA LYS A 99 -29.88 9.43 -21.31
C LYS A 99 -29.66 10.92 -21.55
N LEU A 100 -28.53 11.31 -22.15
CA LEU A 100 -28.23 12.70 -22.47
C LEU A 100 -28.85 13.15 -23.81
N GLN A 101 -29.27 12.23 -24.67
CA GLN A 101 -29.85 12.51 -25.99
C GLN A 101 -31.39 12.53 -26.01
N GLY A 102 -32.04 12.10 -24.92
CA GLY A 102 -33.49 12.24 -24.70
C GLY A 102 -33.81 13.40 -23.78
#